data_AF-A0A0P1FN72-F1
#
_entry.id   AF-A0A0P1FN72-F1
#
_cell.length_a   1.000
_cell.length_b   1.000
_cell.length_c   1.000
_cell.angle_alpha   90.00
_cell.angle_beta   90.00
_cell.angle_gamma   90.00
#
_symmetry.space_group_name_H-M   'P 1'
#
loop_
_entity.id
_entity.type
_entity.pdbx_description
1 polymer ?
#
loop_
_entity_poly.entity_id
_entity_poly.type
_entity_poly.pdbx_seq_one_letter_code
_entity_poly.pdbx_strand_id
1 'polypeptide(L)'
;MTFLILLSAMVAGAVGLTDLDESDQEAQSDDVETPEVEGDEVEIITDLDLYLTGGRGDDVLGGGTGDDTLFGAEGADTLNGGHGDDLLFSGSDVLFTEEWNHQPGEISLTDNDGDVLNGGEGNDTIYVGPNSTATGGEGDDLFVAYADNYFGTNEAAEITDFTAGKDTLEIDFALHQGVYTTDFSTEDAVDTFMMTHDAETDTTVVELDGDEVLHLNGDQTDLTVAFYDAETDAEAPIWLDVEGNEISEEEGEAADLILVARTLEEIAGA
;
A
#
# COMPACT_ATOMS: atom_id res chain seq x y z
N MET A 1 -3.28 -25.70 27.72
CA MET A 1 -4.27 -26.10 26.70
C MET A 1 -5.08 -24.84 26.45
N THR A 2 -4.60 -24.02 25.53
CA THR A 2 -5.09 -22.66 25.28
C THR A 2 -6.44 -22.74 24.59
N PHE A 3 -7.46 -22.09 25.14
CA PHE A 3 -8.79 -22.03 24.53
C PHE A 3 -8.91 -20.71 23.76
N LEU A 4 -8.96 -20.81 22.44
CA LEU A 4 -9.24 -19.71 21.52
C LEU A 4 -10.76 -19.45 21.54
N ILE A 5 -11.20 -18.27 21.95
CA ILE A 5 -12.61 -17.86 21.83
C ILE A 5 -12.66 -16.66 20.86
N LEU A 6 -13.07 -16.93 19.63
CA LEU A 6 -13.54 -15.92 18.67
C LEU A 6 -14.83 -15.30 19.22
N LEU A 7 -14.78 -14.06 19.69
CA LEU A 7 -15.98 -13.33 20.13
C LEU A 7 -16.43 -12.37 19.01
N SER A 8 -17.44 -12.80 18.26
CA SER A 8 -18.26 -11.91 17.44
C SER A 8 -19.05 -10.98 18.35
N ALA A 9 -18.82 -9.66 18.26
CA ALA A 9 -19.58 -8.66 18.98
C ALA A 9 -20.96 -8.47 18.31
N MET A 10 -22.03 -8.91 18.99
CA MET A 10 -23.39 -8.44 18.75
C MET A 10 -23.96 -7.77 20.00
N VAL A 11 -24.66 -6.67 19.75
CA VAL A 11 -25.14 -5.64 20.67
C VAL A 11 -26.31 -6.09 21.58
N ALA A 12 -26.21 -5.66 22.85
CA ALA A 12 -27.23 -5.34 23.86
C ALA A 12 -28.47 -6.23 24.11
N GLY A 13 -28.65 -6.62 25.38
CA GLY A 13 -29.93 -7.05 25.94
C GLY A 13 -29.87 -7.35 27.43
N ALA A 14 -30.26 -6.37 28.26
CA ALA A 14 -30.35 -6.51 29.71
C ALA A 14 -31.43 -7.51 30.16
N VAL A 15 -31.11 -8.40 31.10
CA VAL A 15 -32.10 -9.09 31.96
C VAL A 15 -31.48 -9.34 33.34
N GLY A 16 -32.10 -8.80 34.39
CA GLY A 16 -31.74 -9.05 35.78
C GLY A 16 -32.43 -10.28 36.37
N LEU A 17 -31.86 -10.84 37.46
CA LEU A 17 -32.46 -11.84 38.35
C LEU A 17 -31.87 -11.64 39.76
N THR A 18 -32.60 -11.04 40.70
CA THR A 18 -33.44 -11.63 41.77
C THR A 18 -32.68 -12.28 42.95
N ASP A 19 -32.90 -11.68 44.12
CA ASP A 19 -32.79 -12.13 45.52
C ASP A 19 -32.46 -13.61 45.80
N LEU A 20 -31.51 -13.84 46.72
CA LEU A 20 -31.47 -15.03 47.58
C LEU A 20 -31.06 -14.66 49.03
N ASP A 21 -31.95 -15.04 49.95
CA ASP A 21 -31.91 -14.87 51.42
C ASP A 21 -30.73 -15.58 52.13
N GLU A 22 -30.33 -15.02 53.27
CA GLU A 22 -29.37 -15.53 54.25
C GLU A 22 -29.90 -16.73 55.07
N SER A 23 -29.03 -17.70 55.41
CA SER A 23 -28.90 -18.22 56.79
C SER A 23 -27.79 -19.29 56.96
N ASP A 24 -26.80 -18.93 57.80
CA ASP A 24 -25.96 -19.68 58.73
C ASP A 24 -25.56 -21.15 58.48
N GLN A 25 -24.24 -21.40 58.43
CA GLN A 25 -23.54 -22.29 59.39
C GLN A 25 -22.00 -22.13 59.30
N GLU A 26 -21.38 -21.66 60.40
CA GLU A 26 -19.93 -21.69 60.61
C GLU A 26 -19.44 -23.08 61.04
N ALA A 27 -18.37 -23.57 60.40
CA ALA A 27 -17.50 -24.64 60.93
C ALA A 27 -16.06 -24.52 60.36
N GLN A 28 -15.22 -23.82 61.14
CA GLN A 28 -13.82 -24.07 61.48
C GLN A 28 -12.85 -24.75 60.47
N SER A 29 -12.02 -23.90 59.86
CA SER A 29 -10.59 -24.04 59.47
C SER A 29 -10.06 -25.42 59.03
N ASP A 30 -9.96 -25.59 57.71
CA ASP A 30 -8.74 -26.09 57.08
C ASP A 30 -8.26 -24.99 56.13
N ASP A 31 -7.05 -24.48 56.34
CA ASP A 31 -6.38 -23.55 55.42
C ASP A 31 -6.11 -24.29 54.10
N VAL A 32 -7.12 -24.31 53.23
CA VAL A 32 -6.91 -24.52 51.80
C VAL A 32 -6.55 -23.13 51.29
N GLU A 33 -5.27 -22.93 50.95
CA GLU A 33 -4.91 -21.87 50.00
C GLU A 33 -5.79 -22.08 48.78
N THR A 34 -6.87 -21.31 48.68
CA THR A 34 -7.50 -21.06 47.40
C THR A 34 -6.39 -20.42 46.57
N PRO A 35 -5.95 -21.02 45.46
CA PRO A 35 -5.18 -20.25 44.52
C PRO A 35 -6.10 -19.08 44.14
N GLU A 36 -5.77 -17.88 44.61
CA GLU A 36 -6.23 -16.68 43.96
C GLU A 36 -5.73 -16.85 42.53
N VAL A 37 -6.66 -17.17 41.63
CA VAL A 37 -6.42 -16.91 40.22
C VAL A 37 -6.38 -15.39 40.18
N GLU A 38 -5.17 -14.84 40.32
CA GLU A 38 -4.90 -13.46 39.93
C GLU A 38 -5.53 -13.35 38.54
N GLY A 39 -6.50 -12.43 38.44
CA GLY A 39 -7.45 -12.42 37.34
C GLY A 39 -6.73 -12.69 36.04
N ASP A 40 -7.18 -13.69 35.29
CA ASP A 40 -6.72 -13.92 33.93
C ASP A 40 -6.78 -12.54 33.24
N GLU A 41 -5.62 -11.92 33.06
CA GLU A 41 -5.52 -10.71 32.29
C GLU A 41 -5.97 -11.13 30.89
N VAL A 42 -7.17 -10.68 30.53
CA VAL A 42 -7.63 -10.78 29.16
C VAL A 42 -6.73 -9.82 28.40
N GLU A 43 -5.62 -10.33 27.91
CA GLU A 43 -4.81 -9.68 26.90
C GLU A 43 -5.71 -9.61 25.66
N ILE A 44 -6.35 -8.46 25.47
CA ILE A 44 -6.97 -8.14 24.20
C ILE A 44 -5.78 -8.04 23.25
N ILE A 45 -5.56 -9.08 22.46
CA ILE A 45 -4.58 -9.05 21.37
C ILE A 45 -5.15 -8.05 20.37
N THR A 46 -4.72 -6.80 20.50
CA THR A 46 -5.02 -5.74 19.54
C THR A 46 -4.12 -5.89 18.32
N ASP A 47 -2.88 -6.31 18.51
CA ASP A 47 -1.83 -6.30 17.48
C ASP A 47 -1.91 -7.56 16.60
N LEU A 48 -2.98 -7.68 15.82
CA LEU A 48 -3.20 -8.84 14.95
C LEU A 48 -3.08 -8.40 13.49
N ASP A 49 -2.06 -8.93 12.83
CA ASP A 49 -1.88 -8.82 11.38
C ASP A 49 -3.07 -9.45 10.63
N LEU A 50 -3.82 -8.64 9.89
CA LEU A 50 -4.99 -8.99 9.11
C LEU A 50 -4.66 -9.09 7.62
N TYR A 51 -5.44 -9.92 6.93
CA TYR A 51 -5.45 -10.01 5.47
C TYR A 51 -6.87 -9.77 4.99
N LEU A 52 -7.11 -8.63 4.35
CA LEU A 52 -8.45 -8.13 3.98
C LEU A 52 -8.55 -7.90 2.48
N THR A 53 -9.70 -8.28 1.90
CA THR A 53 -10.04 -7.98 0.51
C THR A 53 -11.49 -7.53 0.42
N GLY A 54 -11.76 -6.43 -0.30
CA GLY A 54 -13.11 -5.88 -0.48
C GLY A 54 -13.96 -6.80 -1.36
N GLY A 55 -13.44 -7.07 -2.55
CA GLY A 55 -14.01 -8.03 -3.48
C GLY A 55 -14.67 -7.35 -4.67
N ARG A 56 -15.97 -7.08 -4.61
CA ARG A 56 -16.70 -6.48 -5.74
C ARG A 56 -17.60 -5.35 -5.27
N GLY A 57 -17.48 -4.22 -5.96
CA GLY A 57 -18.15 -2.96 -5.65
C GLY A 57 -17.47 -2.22 -4.51
N ASP A 58 -17.90 -1.01 -4.26
CA ASP A 58 -17.30 -0.09 -3.29
C ASP A 58 -17.29 -0.68 -1.85
N ASP A 59 -16.11 -0.94 -1.33
CA ASP A 59 -15.84 -1.55 -0.03
C ASP A 59 -15.11 -0.59 0.93
N VAL A 60 -15.22 -0.88 2.23
CA VAL A 60 -14.50 -0.14 3.28
C VAL A 60 -13.74 -1.14 4.13
N LEU A 61 -12.41 -1.06 4.08
CA LEU A 61 -11.48 -1.94 4.79
C LEU A 61 -10.72 -1.15 5.87
N GLY A 62 -10.52 -1.80 7.02
CA GLY A 62 -9.75 -1.24 8.13
C GLY A 62 -8.93 -2.33 8.79
N GLY A 63 -7.61 -2.18 8.80
CA GLY A 63 -6.66 -3.10 9.41
C GLY A 63 -6.69 -3.02 10.95
N GLY A 64 -6.45 -1.81 11.47
CA GLY A 64 -6.59 -1.50 12.88
C GLY A 64 -5.25 -1.37 13.57
N THR A 65 -4.75 -2.45 14.18
CA THR A 65 -3.46 -2.48 14.88
C THR A 65 -2.74 -3.78 14.52
N GLY A 66 -1.46 -3.70 14.19
CA GLY A 66 -0.70 -4.82 13.64
C GLY A 66 -0.27 -4.51 12.21
N ASP A 67 0.54 -5.36 11.61
CA ASP A 67 1.04 -5.13 10.25
C ASP A 67 0.07 -5.77 9.26
N ASP A 68 -0.86 -4.99 8.72
CA ASP A 68 -2.00 -5.47 7.96
C ASP A 68 -1.75 -5.48 6.44
N THR A 69 -2.47 -6.32 5.70
CA THR A 69 -2.48 -6.31 4.23
C THR A 69 -3.91 -6.15 3.71
N LEU A 70 -4.15 -5.07 2.96
CA LEU A 70 -5.47 -4.67 2.46
C LEU A 70 -5.49 -4.59 0.92
N PHE A 71 -6.51 -5.18 0.30
CA PHE A 71 -6.76 -5.11 -1.15
C PHE A 71 -8.17 -4.57 -1.41
N GLY A 72 -8.30 -3.47 -2.15
CA GLY A 72 -9.62 -2.94 -2.55
C GLY A 72 -10.36 -3.93 -3.43
N ALA A 73 -9.73 -4.29 -4.55
CA ALA A 73 -10.24 -5.12 -5.63
C ALA A 73 -11.07 -4.34 -6.67
N GLU A 74 -12.30 -4.76 -6.99
CA GLU A 74 -13.14 -4.11 -8.03
C GLU A 74 -14.07 -3.11 -7.34
N GLY A 75 -14.09 -1.84 -7.74
CA GLY A 75 -14.95 -0.80 -7.17
C GLY A 75 -14.18 0.37 -6.60
N ALA A 76 -14.90 1.41 -6.15
CA ALA A 76 -14.28 2.59 -5.53
C ALA A 76 -14.13 2.36 -4.02
N ASP A 77 -12.96 1.92 -3.59
CA ASP A 77 -12.73 1.40 -2.25
C ASP A 77 -12.14 2.44 -1.30
N THR A 78 -12.33 2.22 0.00
CA THR A 78 -11.67 2.98 1.07
C THR A 78 -10.88 2.05 1.97
N LEU A 79 -9.55 2.18 1.95
CA LEU A 79 -8.61 1.38 2.72
C LEU A 79 -7.97 2.24 3.82
N ASN A 80 -7.90 1.69 5.03
CA ASN A 80 -7.22 2.30 6.17
C ASN A 80 -6.36 1.22 6.85
N GLY A 81 -5.04 1.37 6.81
CA GLY A 81 -4.10 0.47 7.47
C GLY A 81 -4.29 0.52 8.99
N GLY A 82 -3.95 1.65 9.59
CA GLY A 82 -4.19 1.91 11.01
C GLY A 82 -2.89 2.19 11.74
N HIS A 83 -2.53 1.34 12.70
CA HIS A 83 -1.19 1.37 13.31
C HIS A 83 -0.46 0.10 12.94
N GLY A 84 0.82 0.21 12.59
CA GLY A 84 1.64 -0.90 12.13
C GLY A 84 2.21 -0.58 10.77
N ASP A 85 3.15 -1.40 10.30
CA ASP A 85 3.72 -1.22 8.97
C ASP A 85 2.82 -1.95 7.97
N ASP A 86 1.90 -1.22 7.33
CA ASP A 86 0.81 -1.78 6.54
C ASP A 86 1.14 -1.88 5.04
N LEU A 87 0.48 -2.81 4.36
CA LEU A 87 0.58 -3.00 2.91
C LEU A 87 -0.80 -2.83 2.26
N LEU A 88 -0.98 -1.76 1.49
CA LEU A 88 -2.25 -1.40 0.88
C LEU A 88 -2.17 -1.45 -0.65
N PHE A 89 -3.16 -2.07 -1.28
CA PHE A 89 -3.33 -2.11 -2.73
C PHE A 89 -4.71 -1.57 -3.11
N SER A 90 -4.72 -0.59 -4.03
CA SER A 90 -5.98 -0.06 -4.55
C SER A 90 -6.74 -1.14 -5.34
N GLY A 91 -6.00 -1.92 -6.14
CA GLY A 91 -6.53 -3.04 -6.93
C GLY A 91 -6.59 -4.38 -6.20
N SER A 92 -6.87 -5.43 -6.98
CA SER A 92 -7.05 -6.79 -6.47
C SER A 92 -5.75 -7.59 -6.38
N ASP A 93 -5.64 -8.43 -5.36
CA ASP A 93 -4.74 -9.58 -5.35
C ASP A 93 -5.16 -10.57 -6.45
N VAL A 94 -4.43 -10.66 -7.55
CA VAL A 94 -4.55 -11.79 -8.49
C VAL A 94 -3.68 -12.97 -8.06
N LEU A 95 -3.91 -13.49 -6.86
CA LEU A 95 -3.65 -14.91 -6.63
C LEU A 95 -4.81 -15.76 -7.18
N PHE A 96 -4.98 -15.77 -8.51
CA PHE A 96 -5.76 -16.84 -9.15
C PHE A 96 -4.92 -18.11 -9.21
N THR A 97 -5.32 -19.08 -8.40
CA THR A 97 -4.80 -20.45 -8.39
C THR A 97 -4.66 -21.04 -9.81
N GLU A 98 -3.42 -21.31 -10.21
CA GLU A 98 -2.97 -22.32 -11.19
C GLU A 98 -3.43 -22.25 -12.66
N GLU A 99 -3.84 -21.12 -13.25
CA GLU A 99 -3.93 -21.07 -14.74
C GLU A 99 -3.66 -19.73 -15.44
N TRP A 100 -3.35 -18.66 -14.71
CA TRP A 100 -2.76 -17.43 -15.25
C TRP A 100 -1.79 -16.94 -14.17
N ASN A 101 -0.58 -16.60 -14.58
CA ASN A 101 0.61 -16.72 -13.78
C ASN A 101 0.86 -15.41 -12.98
N HIS A 102 -0.19 -14.73 -12.51
CA HIS A 102 -0.09 -13.33 -12.10
C HIS A 102 0.68 -13.17 -10.78
N GLN A 103 1.54 -12.14 -10.71
CA GLN A 103 2.35 -11.83 -9.53
C GLN A 103 1.54 -10.99 -8.52
N PRO A 104 1.92 -11.01 -7.23
CA PRO A 104 1.35 -10.12 -6.22
C PRO A 104 1.53 -8.64 -6.62
N GLY A 105 0.47 -7.83 -6.52
CA GLY A 105 0.55 -6.39 -6.74
C GLY A 105 0.00 -5.86 -8.06
N GLU A 106 -0.91 -6.57 -8.73
CA GLU A 106 -1.65 -5.96 -9.85
C GLU A 106 -2.50 -4.79 -9.35
N ILE A 107 -1.98 -3.58 -9.57
CA ILE A 107 -2.81 -2.42 -9.80
C ILE A 107 -3.61 -2.73 -11.06
N SER A 108 -4.93 -2.87 -10.96
CA SER A 108 -5.76 -3.05 -12.14
C SER A 108 -5.62 -1.81 -13.01
N LEU A 109 -4.83 -1.91 -14.09
CA LEU A 109 -4.62 -0.83 -15.07
C LEU A 109 -5.90 -0.42 -15.80
N THR A 110 -6.99 -1.16 -15.56
CA THR A 110 -8.32 -0.93 -16.13
C THR A 110 -9.36 -0.52 -15.10
N ASP A 111 -9.02 -0.60 -13.81
CA ASP A 111 -9.89 -0.15 -12.74
C ASP A 111 -9.46 1.25 -12.32
N ASN A 112 -10.23 2.23 -12.76
CA ASN A 112 -10.06 3.63 -12.45
C ASN A 112 -11.20 4.11 -11.54
N ASP A 113 -11.72 3.23 -10.69
CA ASP A 113 -12.92 3.50 -9.90
C ASP A 113 -12.69 4.56 -8.79
N GLY A 114 -11.42 4.85 -8.48
CA GLY A 114 -11.00 6.00 -7.69
C GLY A 114 -10.95 5.71 -6.20
N ASP A 115 -9.96 4.90 -5.82
CA ASP A 115 -9.78 4.42 -4.45
C ASP A 115 -9.22 5.50 -3.52
N VAL A 116 -9.47 5.34 -2.23
CA VAL A 116 -8.89 6.17 -1.17
C VAL A 116 -8.10 5.29 -0.21
N LEU A 117 -6.79 5.49 -0.15
CA LEU A 117 -5.86 4.73 0.65
C LEU A 117 -5.25 5.62 1.73
N ASN A 118 -5.19 5.11 2.96
CA ASN A 118 -4.54 5.77 4.08
C ASN A 118 -3.73 4.73 4.87
N GLY A 119 -2.40 4.89 4.89
CA GLY A 119 -1.49 4.03 5.65
C GLY A 119 -1.76 4.14 7.15
N GLY A 120 -1.45 5.31 7.73
CA GLY A 120 -1.80 5.62 9.11
C GLY A 120 -0.56 5.96 9.94
N GLU A 121 -0.33 5.22 11.03
CA GLU A 121 0.91 5.29 11.80
C GLU A 121 1.76 4.06 11.48
N GLY A 122 2.98 4.25 10.97
CA GLY A 122 3.87 3.16 10.61
C GLY A 122 4.62 3.47 9.33
N ASN A 123 5.54 2.60 8.94
CA ASN A 123 6.20 2.74 7.65
C ASN A 123 5.42 1.94 6.62
N ASP A 124 4.49 2.59 5.94
CA ASP A 124 3.53 1.90 5.10
C ASP A 124 4.04 1.70 3.68
N THR A 125 3.58 0.64 3.01
CA THR A 125 3.77 0.47 1.56
C THR A 125 2.42 0.53 0.86
N ILE A 126 2.27 1.51 -0.04
CA ILE A 126 0.99 1.82 -0.67
C ILE A 126 1.13 1.74 -2.18
N TYR A 127 0.50 0.73 -2.78
CA TYR A 127 0.38 0.58 -4.23
C TYR A 127 -0.85 1.34 -4.72
N VAL A 128 -0.59 2.49 -5.36
CA VAL A 128 -1.60 3.47 -5.75
C VAL A 128 -1.91 3.31 -7.22
N GLY A 129 -3.13 2.86 -7.51
CA GLY A 129 -3.62 2.76 -8.87
C GLY A 129 -4.00 4.09 -9.50
N PRO A 130 -4.24 4.09 -10.82
CA PRO A 130 -4.71 5.27 -11.52
C PRO A 130 -6.02 5.78 -10.91
N ASN A 131 -6.26 7.09 -11.01
CA ASN A 131 -7.39 7.79 -10.42
C ASN A 131 -7.56 7.63 -8.89
N SER A 132 -6.58 7.04 -8.20
CA SER A 132 -6.67 6.79 -6.76
C SER A 132 -5.96 7.88 -5.96
N THR A 133 -6.41 8.10 -4.74
CA THR A 133 -5.82 9.04 -3.78
C THR A 133 -5.18 8.28 -2.63
N ALA A 134 -3.94 8.62 -2.29
CA ALA A 134 -3.19 8.03 -1.19
C ALA A 134 -2.70 9.06 -0.17
N THR A 135 -2.66 8.64 1.09
CA THR A 135 -2.04 9.34 2.22
C THR A 135 -1.17 8.32 2.96
N GLY A 136 0.08 8.66 3.22
CA GLY A 136 1.00 7.78 3.98
C GLY A 136 0.73 7.91 5.47
N GLY A 137 0.79 9.13 5.99
CA GLY A 137 0.58 9.44 7.39
C GLY A 137 1.88 9.66 8.17
N GLU A 138 1.96 9.09 9.36
CA GLU A 138 3.17 9.15 10.20
C GLU A 138 4.07 7.94 9.91
N GLY A 139 5.38 8.15 9.79
CA GLY A 139 6.34 7.07 9.49
C GLY A 139 6.89 7.18 8.07
N ASP A 140 7.98 6.49 7.77
CA ASP A 140 8.71 6.63 6.51
C ASP A 140 8.04 5.74 5.45
N ASP A 141 7.16 6.34 4.65
CA ASP A 141 6.24 5.60 3.76
C ASP A 141 6.84 5.35 2.37
N LEU A 142 6.45 4.26 1.73
CA LEU A 142 6.73 3.94 0.34
C LEU A 142 5.44 3.99 -0.48
N PHE A 143 5.38 4.89 -1.47
CA PHE A 143 4.33 4.91 -2.47
C PHE A 143 4.83 4.26 -3.75
N VAL A 144 4.06 3.32 -4.29
CA VAL A 144 4.34 2.69 -5.59
C VAL A 144 3.20 3.02 -6.54
N ALA A 145 3.50 3.77 -7.59
CA ALA A 145 2.57 4.11 -8.65
C ALA A 145 2.99 3.48 -9.97
N TYR A 146 2.06 3.41 -10.92
CA TYR A 146 2.30 2.82 -12.22
C TYR A 146 2.09 3.82 -13.35
N ALA A 147 3.09 3.96 -14.23
CA ALA A 147 3.00 4.73 -15.45
C ALA A 147 2.51 3.84 -16.61
N ASP A 148 1.24 4.01 -17.02
CA ASP A 148 0.72 3.36 -18.23
C ASP A 148 1.10 4.11 -19.51
N ASN A 149 2.39 4.00 -19.85
CA ASN A 149 2.94 4.49 -21.12
C ASN A 149 2.60 3.57 -22.32
N TYR A 150 1.76 2.53 -22.13
CA TYR A 150 1.36 1.59 -23.20
C TYR A 150 -0.01 1.94 -23.79
N PHE A 151 -1.02 2.14 -22.95
CA PHE A 151 -2.41 2.33 -23.38
C PHE A 151 -2.86 3.80 -23.37
N GLY A 152 -2.18 4.68 -22.63
CA GLY A 152 -2.31 6.14 -22.71
C GLY A 152 -3.69 6.71 -22.36
N THR A 153 -4.34 6.22 -21.29
CA THR A 153 -5.74 6.64 -20.98
C THR A 153 -6.10 6.77 -19.50
N ASN A 154 -5.15 6.76 -18.58
CA ASN A 154 -5.48 6.71 -17.16
C ASN A 154 -5.38 8.11 -16.51
N GLU A 155 -6.33 8.42 -15.63
CA GLU A 155 -6.23 9.61 -14.77
C GLU A 155 -5.10 9.38 -13.76
N ALA A 156 -4.28 10.41 -13.51
CA ALA A 156 -3.14 10.32 -12.61
C ALA A 156 -3.58 9.94 -11.19
N ALA A 157 -2.74 9.20 -10.47
CA ALA A 157 -2.90 9.02 -9.04
C ALA A 157 -2.57 10.32 -8.28
N GLU A 158 -3.10 10.50 -7.07
CA GLU A 158 -2.81 11.64 -6.20
C GLU A 158 -2.20 11.17 -4.88
N ILE A 159 -1.05 11.71 -4.49
CA ILE A 159 -0.47 11.52 -3.15
C ILE A 159 -0.53 12.83 -2.38
N THR A 160 -1.16 12.79 -1.21
CA THR A 160 -1.61 14.00 -0.54
C THR A 160 -0.65 14.57 0.50
N ASP A 161 0.31 13.79 1.01
CA ASP A 161 1.16 14.16 2.14
C ASP A 161 2.64 13.75 2.01
N PHE A 162 3.10 13.44 0.79
CA PHE A 162 4.49 13.08 0.51
C PHE A 162 5.50 14.09 1.08
N THR A 163 6.48 13.58 1.82
CA THR A 163 7.54 14.32 2.49
C THR A 163 8.92 13.86 2.03
N ALA A 164 9.60 14.69 1.22
CA ALA A 164 10.95 14.43 0.74
C ALA A 164 11.95 14.12 1.88
N GLY A 165 12.83 13.14 1.65
CA GLY A 165 13.82 12.66 2.62
C GLY A 165 13.24 11.91 3.83
N LYS A 166 11.93 11.63 3.83
CA LYS A 166 11.23 10.79 4.81
C LYS A 166 10.51 9.66 4.07
N ASP A 167 9.66 10.03 3.11
CA ASP A 167 8.90 9.10 2.30
C ASP A 167 9.65 8.85 0.98
N THR A 168 9.37 7.71 0.33
CA THR A 168 9.94 7.30 -0.96
C THR A 168 8.83 7.08 -1.97
N LEU A 169 9.07 7.50 -3.22
CA LEU A 169 8.16 7.29 -4.33
C LEU A 169 8.81 6.40 -5.39
N GLU A 170 8.13 5.32 -5.76
CA GLU A 170 8.48 4.45 -6.87
C GLU A 170 7.44 4.60 -7.98
N ILE A 171 7.89 4.77 -9.23
CA ILE A 171 7.03 4.74 -10.41
C ILE A 171 7.51 3.62 -11.32
N ASP A 172 6.73 2.55 -11.39
CA ASP A 172 6.96 1.46 -12.32
C ASP A 172 6.51 1.86 -13.74
N PHE A 173 7.33 1.59 -14.76
CA PHE A 173 6.98 1.86 -16.16
C PHE A 173 7.37 0.70 -17.08
N ALA A 174 6.62 0.54 -18.19
CA ALA A 174 6.82 -0.55 -19.12
C ALA A 174 7.89 -0.27 -20.17
N LEU A 175 8.89 -1.14 -20.23
CA LEU A 175 9.75 -1.27 -21.40
C LEU A 175 8.99 -1.94 -22.55
N HIS A 176 9.07 -1.37 -23.74
CA HIS A 176 8.52 -1.96 -24.95
C HIS A 176 9.65 -2.48 -25.84
N GLN A 177 9.60 -3.76 -26.18
CA GLN A 177 10.52 -4.39 -27.15
C GLN A 177 9.68 -5.27 -28.10
N GLY A 178 9.38 -4.81 -29.33
CA GLY A 178 8.43 -5.54 -30.16
C GLY A 178 8.25 -5.14 -31.62
N VAL A 179 7.78 -6.08 -32.45
CA VAL A 179 7.56 -5.92 -33.91
C VAL A 179 6.37 -5.01 -34.26
N TYR A 180 5.49 -4.70 -33.28
CA TYR A 180 4.22 -3.97 -33.49
C TYR A 180 3.98 -2.80 -32.55
N THR A 181 4.86 -2.55 -31.58
CA THR A 181 4.84 -1.38 -30.69
C THR A 181 6.04 -0.50 -31.02
N THR A 182 5.97 0.80 -30.72
CA THR A 182 7.18 1.61 -30.60
C THR A 182 7.99 1.06 -29.42
N ASP A 183 9.30 0.92 -29.60
CA ASP A 183 10.17 0.58 -28.48
C ASP A 183 10.19 1.79 -27.54
N PHE A 184 9.99 1.55 -26.25
CA PHE A 184 10.13 2.52 -25.17
C PHE A 184 11.20 1.95 -24.26
N SER A 185 12.29 2.67 -24.14
CA SER A 185 13.47 2.30 -23.38
C SER A 185 13.62 3.19 -22.15
N THR A 186 14.53 2.80 -21.26
CA THR A 186 14.95 3.67 -20.15
C THR A 186 15.53 5.00 -20.63
N GLU A 187 16.19 5.02 -21.81
CA GLU A 187 16.65 6.28 -22.42
C GLU A 187 15.47 7.17 -22.83
N ASP A 188 14.40 6.58 -23.38
CA ASP A 188 13.17 7.33 -23.70
C ASP A 188 12.47 7.83 -22.43
N ALA A 189 12.48 7.03 -21.35
CA ALA A 189 11.96 7.45 -20.05
C ALA A 189 12.71 8.67 -19.50
N VAL A 190 14.05 8.64 -19.53
CA VAL A 190 14.89 9.78 -19.13
C VAL A 190 14.62 11.01 -19.98
N ASP A 191 14.50 10.85 -21.30
CA ASP A 191 14.29 11.95 -22.25
C ASP A 191 12.89 12.60 -22.14
N THR A 192 11.88 11.85 -21.67
CA THR A 192 10.48 12.29 -21.64
C THR A 192 9.94 12.59 -20.25
N PHE A 193 10.65 12.17 -19.20
CA PHE A 193 10.27 12.45 -17.82
C PHE A 193 10.26 13.95 -17.52
N MET A 194 9.18 14.42 -16.91
CA MET A 194 9.02 15.81 -16.52
C MET A 194 8.33 15.91 -15.15
N MET A 195 8.79 16.87 -14.35
CA MET A 195 8.08 17.33 -13.15
C MET A 195 7.80 18.82 -13.26
N THR A 196 6.54 19.22 -13.07
CA THR A 196 6.14 20.62 -13.13
C THR A 196 5.24 20.99 -11.96
N HIS A 197 5.42 22.19 -11.37
CA HIS A 197 4.53 22.71 -10.34
C HIS A 197 3.50 23.66 -10.94
N ASP A 198 2.22 23.36 -10.73
CA ASP A 198 1.11 24.29 -10.98
C ASP A 198 0.84 25.11 -9.71
N ALA A 199 1.24 26.39 -9.75
CA ALA A 199 1.06 27.32 -8.65
C ALA A 199 -0.41 27.75 -8.41
N GLU A 200 -1.34 27.47 -9.32
CA GLU A 200 -2.78 27.74 -9.12
C GLU A 200 -3.45 26.67 -8.26
N THR A 201 -3.08 25.40 -8.46
CA THR A 201 -3.60 24.26 -7.69
C THR A 201 -2.70 23.87 -6.52
N ASP A 202 -1.46 24.36 -6.50
CA ASP A 202 -0.39 23.95 -5.58
C ASP A 202 -0.10 22.45 -5.67
N THR A 203 0.08 21.97 -6.91
CA THR A 203 0.27 20.56 -7.23
C THR A 203 1.50 20.40 -8.11
N THR A 204 2.33 19.41 -7.80
CA THR A 204 3.39 18.95 -8.70
C THR A 204 2.86 17.81 -9.56
N VAL A 205 2.95 17.96 -10.87
CA VAL A 205 2.55 16.96 -11.86
C VAL A 205 3.80 16.24 -12.35
N VAL A 206 3.77 14.91 -12.27
CA VAL A 206 4.78 14.01 -12.84
C VAL A 206 4.25 13.45 -14.15
N GLU A 207 4.99 13.68 -15.23
CA GLU A 207 4.68 13.20 -16.57
C GLU A 207 5.77 12.25 -17.09
N LEU A 208 5.35 11.23 -17.84
CA LEU A 208 6.23 10.31 -18.56
C LEU A 208 5.65 10.05 -19.96
N ASP A 209 6.47 10.16 -21.00
CA ASP A 209 6.04 10.09 -22.42
C ASP A 209 4.88 11.06 -22.79
N GLY A 210 4.70 12.13 -22.02
CA GLY A 210 3.63 13.12 -22.20
C GLY A 210 2.28 12.74 -21.59
N ASP A 211 2.21 11.66 -20.81
CA ASP A 211 1.06 11.28 -20.00
C ASP A 211 1.31 11.66 -18.53
N GLU A 212 0.29 12.21 -17.88
CA GLU A 212 0.32 12.51 -16.44
C GLU A 212 0.19 11.19 -15.65
N VAL A 213 1.20 10.87 -14.86
CA VAL A 213 1.27 9.62 -14.09
C VAL A 213 0.79 9.85 -12.65
N LEU A 214 1.23 10.95 -12.05
CA LEU A 214 1.08 11.19 -10.63
C LEU A 214 1.01 12.69 -10.32
N HIS A 215 0.15 13.05 -9.37
CA HIS A 215 0.04 14.37 -8.78
C HIS A 215 0.50 14.30 -7.31
N LEU A 216 1.35 15.24 -6.92
CA LEU A 216 1.82 15.41 -5.54
C LEU A 216 1.37 16.77 -5.00
N ASN A 217 0.93 16.81 -3.75
CA ASN A 217 0.61 18.09 -3.10
C ASN A 217 1.86 18.95 -2.85
N GLY A 218 1.73 20.25 -3.13
CA GLY A 218 2.78 21.24 -2.98
C GLY A 218 3.78 21.27 -4.13
N ASP A 219 4.83 22.08 -3.96
CA ASP A 219 5.98 22.14 -4.85
C ASP A 219 7.02 21.07 -4.45
N GLN A 220 7.08 20.01 -5.24
CA GLN A 220 7.98 18.86 -5.11
C GLN A 220 8.98 18.83 -6.28
N THR A 221 9.21 19.95 -6.96
CA THR A 221 10.09 19.96 -8.16
C THR A 221 11.59 19.82 -7.82
N ASP A 222 11.96 19.89 -6.54
CA ASP A 222 13.33 19.74 -6.04
C ASP A 222 13.69 18.30 -5.61
N LEU A 223 12.79 17.32 -5.80
CA LEU A 223 13.06 15.91 -5.46
C LEU A 223 14.29 15.38 -6.21
N THR A 224 15.06 14.54 -5.54
CA THR A 224 16.10 13.76 -6.22
C THR A 224 15.45 12.61 -6.98
N VAL A 225 15.84 12.43 -8.24
CA VAL A 225 15.23 11.44 -9.15
C VAL A 225 16.31 10.51 -9.69
N ALA A 226 16.03 9.21 -9.65
CA ALA A 226 16.86 8.17 -10.25
C ALA A 226 16.01 7.26 -11.14
N PHE A 227 16.65 6.67 -12.15
CA PHE A 227 16.06 5.64 -13.00
C PHE A 227 16.78 4.33 -12.73
N TYR A 228 16.02 3.28 -12.50
CA TYR A 228 16.51 1.93 -12.28
C TYR A 228 16.09 1.03 -13.42
N ASP A 229 17.05 0.39 -14.06
CA ASP A 229 16.81 -0.55 -15.15
C ASP A 229 17.53 -1.87 -14.86
N ALA A 230 16.73 -2.87 -14.48
CA ALA A 230 17.19 -4.22 -14.22
C ALA A 230 17.12 -5.14 -15.46
N GLU A 231 16.50 -4.66 -16.54
CA GLU A 231 15.95 -5.49 -17.62
C GLU A 231 16.66 -5.31 -18.97
N THR A 232 17.58 -4.35 -19.08
CA THR A 232 18.52 -4.34 -20.19
C THR A 232 19.30 -5.66 -20.25
N ASP A 233 19.64 -6.12 -21.46
CA ASP A 233 20.57 -7.25 -21.75
C ASP A 233 21.99 -7.07 -21.14
N ALA A 234 22.17 -6.13 -20.20
CA ALA A 234 23.37 -5.86 -19.44
C ALA A 234 23.65 -6.99 -18.42
N GLU A 235 24.92 -7.19 -18.08
CA GLU A 235 25.31 -8.20 -17.08
C GLU A 235 24.96 -7.80 -15.63
N ALA A 236 24.44 -6.58 -15.43
CA ALA A 236 23.98 -6.04 -14.15
C ALA A 236 22.96 -4.90 -14.38
N PRO A 237 22.07 -4.65 -13.41
CA PRO A 237 21.19 -3.49 -13.41
C PRO A 237 21.98 -2.17 -13.50
N ILE A 238 21.37 -1.15 -14.10
CA ILE A 238 21.93 0.19 -14.23
C ILE A 238 21.07 1.20 -13.47
N TRP A 239 21.75 2.18 -12.88
CA TRP A 239 21.13 3.35 -12.25
C TRP A 239 21.53 4.60 -13.03
N LEU A 240 20.56 5.44 -13.39
CA LEU A 240 20.79 6.68 -14.13
C LEU A 240 20.23 7.89 -13.38
N ASP A 241 20.88 9.04 -13.53
CA ASP A 241 20.31 10.34 -13.15
C ASP A 241 19.39 10.91 -14.25
N VAL A 242 18.75 12.05 -13.97
CA VAL A 242 17.88 12.78 -14.91
C VAL A 242 18.59 13.34 -16.15
N GLU A 243 19.92 13.33 -16.19
CA GLU A 243 20.70 13.68 -17.39
C GLU A 243 21.11 12.42 -18.19
N GLY A 244 20.71 11.23 -17.74
CA GLY A 244 21.04 9.94 -18.35
C GLY A 244 22.45 9.44 -18.05
N ASN A 245 23.13 9.99 -17.04
CA ASN A 245 24.45 9.51 -16.62
C ASN A 245 24.31 8.35 -15.63
N GLU A 246 25.18 7.35 -15.74
CA GLU A 246 25.26 6.25 -14.77
C GLU A 246 25.71 6.76 -13.39
N ILE A 247 24.95 6.39 -12.36
CA ILE A 247 25.21 6.68 -10.94
C ILE A 247 25.41 5.39 -10.15
N SER A 248 25.86 5.50 -8.90
CA SER A 248 25.99 4.32 -8.04
C SER A 248 24.64 3.84 -7.50
N GLU A 249 24.55 2.55 -7.15
CA GLU A 249 23.40 1.95 -6.46
C GLU A 249 23.04 2.71 -5.17
N GLU A 250 24.04 3.08 -4.36
CA GLU A 250 23.83 3.87 -3.13
C GLU A 250 23.25 5.27 -3.43
N GLU A 251 23.61 5.89 -4.54
CA GLU A 251 23.05 7.18 -4.96
C GLU A 251 21.63 7.02 -5.51
N GLY A 252 21.36 5.93 -6.23
CA GLY A 252 20.04 5.62 -6.80
C GLY A 252 19.00 5.24 -5.75
N GLU A 253 19.35 4.34 -4.83
CA GLU A 253 18.49 3.91 -3.71
C GLU A 253 18.18 5.05 -2.72
N ALA A 254 18.99 6.10 -2.69
CA ALA A 254 18.79 7.25 -1.82
C ALA A 254 17.94 8.36 -2.47
N ALA A 255 17.46 8.17 -3.69
CA ALA A 255 16.60 9.15 -4.37
C ALA A 255 15.21 9.20 -3.76
N ASP A 256 14.59 10.39 -3.76
CA ASP A 256 13.21 10.57 -3.28
C ASP A 256 12.18 9.95 -4.23
N LEU A 257 12.47 9.98 -5.54
CA LEU A 257 11.67 9.39 -6.61
C LEU A 257 12.53 8.45 -7.46
N ILE A 258 12.10 7.21 -7.59
CA ILE A 258 12.75 6.18 -8.40
C ILE A 258 11.79 5.75 -9.51
N LEU A 259 12.20 5.92 -10.77
CA LEU A 259 11.49 5.34 -11.91
C LEU A 259 12.08 3.98 -12.22
N VAL A 260 11.27 2.93 -12.11
CA VAL A 260 11.72 1.55 -12.27
C VAL A 260 11.22 0.97 -13.58
N ALA A 261 12.16 0.61 -14.44
CA ALA A 261 11.88 -0.07 -15.68
C ALA A 261 11.49 -1.52 -15.39
N ARG A 262 10.32 -1.94 -15.88
CA ARG A 262 9.84 -3.32 -15.81
C ARG A 262 9.53 -3.84 -17.21
N THR A 263 9.61 -5.14 -17.41
CA THR A 263 9.12 -5.76 -18.65
C THR A 263 7.58 -5.76 -18.68
N LEU A 264 7.02 -5.77 -19.89
CA LEU A 264 5.56 -5.93 -20.05
C LEU A 264 5.03 -7.25 -19.46
N GLU A 265 5.84 -8.31 -19.35
CA GLU A 265 5.42 -9.55 -18.69
C GLU A 265 5.37 -9.39 -17.15
N GLU A 266 6.20 -8.52 -16.58
CA GLU A 266 6.15 -8.19 -15.15
C GLU A 266 5.00 -7.25 -14.81
N ILE A 267 4.58 -6.42 -15.77
CA ILE A 267 3.50 -5.44 -15.59
C ILE A 267 2.13 -5.99 -15.98
N ALA A 268 2.02 -6.63 -17.14
CA ALA A 268 0.74 -6.98 -17.79
C ALA A 268 0.33 -8.45 -17.56
N GLY A 269 1.02 -9.13 -16.65
CA GLY A 269 0.76 -10.51 -16.31
C GLY A 269 1.86 -11.44 -16.77
N ALA A 270 2.37 -12.18 -15.79
CA ALA A 270 2.47 -13.60 -16.00
C ALA A 270 1.03 -14.16 -15.87
#